data_AF-A0A2S2N4W7-F1
#
_entry.id   AF-A0A2S2N4W7-F1
#
_cell.length_a   1.000
_cell.length_b   1.000
_cell.length_c   1.000
_cell.angle_alpha   90.00
_cell.angle_beta   90.00
_cell.angle_gamma   90.00
#
_symmetry.space_group_name_H-M   'P 1'
#
loop_
_entity.id
_entity.type
_entity.pdbx_description
1 polymer ?
#
loop_
_entity_poly.entity_id
_entity_poly.type
_entity_poly.pdbx_seq_one_letter_code
_entity_poly.pdbx_strand_id
1 'polypeptide(L)'
;PQRIGKWREAQGLSPSPSGPGPLRDLPDWSFSDGRPSPPWRGQERRISESRELMCRALTLSRSLEAAKRRRSSQYKPVWTGEKAPPPPEAPPTPGHTLSPNKKS
;
A
#
# COMPACT_ATOMS: atom_id res chain seq x y z
N PRO A 1 -7.03 -21.81 -15.65
CA PRO A 1 -7.05 -20.35 -15.38
C PRO A 1 -6.46 -19.93 -14.02
N GLN A 2 -6.84 -20.57 -12.90
CA GLN A 2 -6.43 -20.18 -11.53
C GLN A 2 -4.91 -20.31 -11.25
N ARG A 3 -4.21 -21.27 -11.87
CA ARG A 3 -2.77 -21.50 -11.64
C ARG A 3 -1.88 -20.40 -12.20
N ILE A 4 -2.18 -19.91 -13.42
CA ILE A 4 -1.39 -18.83 -14.04
C ILE A 4 -1.62 -17.51 -13.30
N GLY A 5 -2.85 -17.19 -12.90
CA GLY A 5 -3.14 -15.96 -12.15
C GLY A 5 -2.36 -15.87 -10.84
N LYS A 6 -2.34 -16.96 -10.06
CA LYS A 6 -1.57 -17.04 -8.81
C LYS A 6 -0.06 -16.91 -9.02
N TRP A 7 0.48 -17.52 -10.08
CA TRP A 7 1.89 -17.35 -10.42
C TRP A 7 2.18 -15.89 -10.79
N ARG A 8 1.32 -15.23 -11.57
CA ARG A 8 1.47 -13.82 -11.94
C ARG A 8 1.44 -12.90 -10.73
N GLU A 9 0.50 -13.11 -9.80
CA GLU A 9 0.45 -12.38 -8.54
C GLU A 9 1.72 -12.56 -7.72
N ALA A 10 2.25 -13.79 -7.65
CA ALA A 10 3.53 -14.08 -6.98
C ALA A 10 4.72 -13.38 -7.65
N GLN A 11 4.62 -13.03 -8.93
CA GLN A 11 5.60 -12.22 -9.67
C GLN A 11 5.32 -10.71 -9.59
N GLY A 12 4.32 -10.26 -8.82
CA GLY A 12 3.93 -8.85 -8.74
C GLY A 12 3.21 -8.34 -9.99
N LEU A 13 2.73 -9.23 -10.86
CA LEU A 13 1.95 -8.90 -12.04
C LEU A 13 0.45 -8.97 -11.72
N SER A 14 -0.37 -8.29 -12.53
CA SER A 14 -1.81 -8.43 -12.45
C SER A 14 -2.24 -9.88 -12.74
N PRO A 15 -3.22 -10.45 -12.02
CA PRO A 15 -3.71 -11.82 -12.26
C PRO A 15 -4.30 -12.01 -13.66
N SER A 16 -4.89 -10.94 -14.22
CA SER A 16 -5.41 -10.94 -15.58
C SER A 16 -4.34 -10.46 -16.59
N PRO A 17 -4.22 -11.08 -17.77
CA PRO A 17 -3.39 -10.55 -18.87
C PRO A 17 -3.80 -9.16 -19.34
N SER A 18 -5.08 -8.80 -19.23
CA SER A 18 -5.60 -7.49 -19.57
C SER A 18 -5.48 -6.45 -18.44
N GLY A 19 -4.76 -6.79 -17.36
CA GLY A 19 -4.50 -5.90 -16.24
C GLY A 19 -3.44 -4.84 -16.55
N PRO A 20 -3.07 -4.00 -15.56
CA PRO A 20 -1.98 -3.05 -15.68
C PRO A 20 -0.71 -3.72 -16.18
N GLY A 21 -0.06 -3.11 -17.17
CA GLY A 21 1.11 -3.67 -17.82
C GLY A 21 1.31 -3.18 -19.25
N PRO A 22 2.46 -3.49 -19.85
CA PRO A 22 2.84 -2.98 -21.17
C PRO A 22 1.82 -3.34 -22.25
N LEU A 23 1.21 -4.51 -22.19
CA LEU A 23 0.18 -4.94 -23.15
C LEU A 23 -1.08 -4.07 -23.13
N ARG A 24 -1.40 -3.45 -21.98
CA ARG A 24 -2.62 -2.65 -21.82
C ARG A 24 -2.36 -1.16 -21.96
N ASP A 25 -1.18 -0.71 -21.55
CA ASP A 25 -0.89 0.71 -21.36
C ASP A 25 -0.04 1.29 -22.51
N LEU A 26 0.55 0.44 -23.36
CA LEU A 26 1.30 0.84 -24.56
C LEU A 26 0.37 0.91 -25.80
N PRO A 27 0.60 1.84 -26.74
CA PRO A 27 -0.21 1.91 -27.96
C PRO A 27 0.08 0.74 -28.90
N ASP A 28 -0.97 0.22 -29.54
CA ASP A 28 -0.88 -0.88 -30.50
C ASP A 28 -0.23 -0.48 -31.83
N TRP A 29 -0.15 0.82 -32.13
CA TRP A 29 0.42 1.35 -33.38
C TRP A 29 1.04 2.73 -33.17
N SER A 30 1.87 3.17 -34.12
CA SER A 30 2.44 4.51 -34.20
C SER A 30 2.50 4.96 -35.67
N PHE A 31 2.65 6.27 -35.90
CA PHE A 31 2.88 6.77 -37.25
C PHE A 31 4.27 6.34 -37.76
N SER A 32 4.42 6.23 -39.08
CA SER A 32 5.72 5.95 -39.73
C SER A 32 6.80 6.96 -39.34
N ASP A 33 6.38 8.20 -39.08
CA ASP A 33 7.26 9.32 -38.74
C ASP A 33 7.73 9.28 -37.28
N GLY A 34 7.36 8.25 -36.52
CA GLY A 34 7.70 8.10 -35.10
C GLY A 34 6.82 8.92 -34.15
N ARG A 35 5.80 9.63 -34.67
CA ARG A 35 4.82 10.30 -33.81
C ARG A 35 4.01 9.25 -33.03
N PRO A 36 3.74 9.48 -31.74
CA PRO A 36 2.95 8.56 -30.95
C PRO A 36 1.50 8.52 -31.44
N SER A 37 0.84 7.37 -31.31
CA SER A 37 -0.61 7.29 -31.51
C SER A 37 -1.33 8.21 -30.52
N PRO A 38 -2.41 8.89 -30.94
CA PRO A 38 -3.29 9.59 -30.00
C PRO A 38 -3.79 8.63 -28.91
N PRO A 39 -3.97 9.11 -27.65
CA PRO A 39 -4.51 8.28 -26.58
C PRO A 39 -5.96 7.91 -26.86
N TRP A 40 -6.33 6.65 -26.60
CA TRP A 40 -7.73 6.22 -26.71
C TRP A 40 -8.51 6.56 -25.42
N ARG A 41 -9.84 6.71 -25.53
CA ARG A 41 -10.74 7.10 -24.41
C ARG A 41 -10.56 6.27 -23.14
N GLY A 42 -10.37 4.96 -23.30
CA GLY A 42 -10.09 4.03 -22.21
C GLY A 42 -8.77 4.30 -21.47
N GLN A 43 -7.72 4.78 -22.16
CA GLN A 43 -6.43 5.11 -21.56
C GLN A 43 -6.55 6.41 -20.78
N GLU A 44 -7.20 7.42 -21.34
CA GLU A 44 -7.50 8.69 -20.66
C GLU A 44 -8.30 8.44 -19.36
N ARG A 45 -9.34 7.61 -19.44
CA ARG A 45 -10.14 7.22 -18.27
C ARG A 45 -9.28 6.59 -17.18
N ARG A 46 -8.44 5.60 -17.53
CA ARG A 46 -7.56 4.91 -16.57
C ARG A 46 -6.52 5.84 -15.95
N ILE A 47 -5.96 6.76 -16.74
CA ILE A 47 -5.03 7.79 -16.23
C ILE A 47 -5.74 8.69 -15.22
N SER A 48 -6.97 9.12 -15.53
CA SER A 48 -7.78 9.93 -14.63
C SER A 48 -8.11 9.20 -13.32
N GLU A 49 -8.59 7.95 -13.42
CA GLU A 49 -8.89 7.09 -12.26
C GLU A 49 -7.64 6.85 -11.39
N SER A 50 -6.49 6.59 -12.02
CA SER A 50 -5.21 6.40 -11.32
C SER A 50 -4.77 7.68 -10.60
N ARG A 51 -4.91 8.84 -11.26
CA ARG A 51 -4.61 10.14 -10.66
C ARG A 51 -5.49 10.42 -9.46
N GLU A 52 -6.79 10.16 -9.56
CA GLU A 52 -7.73 10.35 -8.47
C GLU A 52 -7.38 9.47 -7.27
N LEU A 53 -7.08 8.19 -7.51
CA LEU A 53 -6.65 7.25 -6.47
C LEU A 53 -5.37 7.74 -5.76
N MET A 54 -4.37 8.19 -6.52
CA MET A 54 -3.13 8.75 -5.97
C MET A 54 -3.39 9.99 -5.11
N CYS A 55 -4.20 10.93 -5.60
CA CYS A 55 -4.57 12.14 -4.84
C CYS A 55 -5.26 11.79 -3.52
N ARG A 56 -6.18 10.82 -3.53
CA ARG A 56 -6.87 10.35 -2.32
C ARG A 56 -5.90 9.71 -1.33
N ALA A 57 -5.02 8.83 -1.80
CA ALA A 57 -4.01 8.17 -0.96
C ALA A 57 -3.05 9.18 -0.30
N LEU A 58 -2.58 10.18 -1.06
CA LEU A 58 -1.74 11.25 -0.53
C LEU A 58 -2.47 12.10 0.53
N THR A 59 -3.73 12.46 0.26
CA THR A 59 -4.55 13.22 1.19
C THR A 59 -4.73 12.48 2.52
N LEU A 60 -5.06 11.18 2.46
CA LEU A 60 -5.18 10.33 3.65
C LEU A 60 -3.85 10.17 4.39
N SER A 61 -2.75 9.99 3.66
CA SER A 61 -1.43 9.88 4.28
C SER A 61 -1.07 11.16 5.02
N ARG A 62 -1.35 12.33 4.43
CA ARG A 62 -1.10 13.63 5.06
C ARG A 62 -1.97 13.84 6.30
N SER A 63 -3.23 13.42 6.28
CA SER A 63 -4.12 13.57 7.43
C SER A 63 -3.67 12.69 8.61
N LEU A 64 -3.24 11.46 8.33
CA LEU A 64 -2.66 10.55 9.32
C LEU A 64 -1.37 11.10 9.93
N GLU A 65 -0.45 11.60 9.11
CA GLU A 65 0.79 12.21 9.59
C GLU A 65 0.53 13.45 10.46
N ALA A 66 -0.44 14.29 10.08
CA ALA A 66 -0.84 15.43 10.91
C ALA A 66 -1.46 14.99 12.26
N ALA A 67 -2.24 13.90 12.27
CA ALA A 67 -2.79 13.34 13.50
C ALA A 67 -1.69 12.77 14.41
N LYS A 68 -0.73 12.01 13.86
CA LYS A 68 0.43 11.49 14.59
C LYS A 68 1.25 12.62 15.21
N ARG A 69 1.56 13.67 14.43
CA ARG A 69 2.31 14.85 14.92
C ARG A 69 1.59 15.59 16.04
N ARG A 70 0.27 15.77 15.93
CA ARG A 70 -0.54 16.36 17.01
C ARG A 70 -0.45 15.52 18.28
N ARG A 71 -0.63 14.19 18.16
CA ARG A 71 -0.49 13.26 19.30
C ARG A 71 0.91 13.28 19.90
N SER A 72 1.96 13.25 19.08
CA SER A 72 3.35 13.23 19.56
C SER A 72 3.76 14.57 20.18
N SER A 73 3.26 15.70 19.67
CA SER A 73 3.49 17.01 20.28
C SER A 73 2.81 17.16 21.64
N GLN A 74 1.69 16.46 21.86
CA GLN A 74 1.05 16.35 23.17
C GLN A 74 1.89 15.53 24.16
N TYR A 75 2.68 14.58 23.64
CA TYR A 75 3.55 13.72 24.43
C TYR A 75 4.90 14.42 24.68
N LYS A 76 4.98 15.23 25.73
CA LYS A 76 6.27 15.60 26.31
C LYS A 76 6.70 14.47 27.25
N PRO A 77 7.76 13.69 26.96
CA PRO A 77 8.32 12.81 27.97
C PRO A 77 8.83 13.71 29.09
N VAL A 78 8.16 13.64 30.25
CA VAL A 78 8.67 14.23 31.49
C VAL A 78 9.94 13.44 31.80
N TRP A 79 11.10 14.00 31.45
CA TRP A 79 12.39 13.50 31.91
C TRP A 79 12.52 13.81 33.39
N THR A 80 11.85 13.01 34.23
CA THR A 80 12.17 12.88 35.66
C THR A 80 13.51 12.14 35.73
N GLY A 81 14.52 12.75 36.34
CA GLY A 81 15.91 12.30 36.38
C GLY A 81 16.19 10.96 37.09
N GLU A 82 15.20 10.10 37.27
CA GLU A 82 15.38 8.71 37.67
C GLU A 82 14.96 7.82 36.50
N LYS A 83 15.95 7.13 35.93
CA LYS A 83 15.86 5.95 35.05
C LYS A 83 14.63 5.89 34.12
N ALA A 84 14.87 6.07 32.81
CA ALA A 84 13.84 6.04 31.77
C ALA A 84 12.76 4.95 32.00
N PRO A 85 11.45 5.30 31.99
CA PRO A 85 10.40 4.31 32.12
C PRO A 85 10.49 3.32 30.96
N PRO A 86 10.25 2.01 31.20
CA PRO A 86 10.24 1.04 30.10
C PRO A 86 9.20 1.48 29.06
N PRO A 87 9.49 1.30 27.76
CA PRO A 87 8.54 1.62 26.71
C PRO A 87 7.19 0.95 27.02
N PRO A 88 6.05 1.57 26.69
CA PRO A 88 4.75 0.95 26.93
C PRO A 88 4.78 -0.42 26.27
N GLU A 89 4.62 -1.48 27.10
CA GLU A 89 4.66 -2.86 26.66
C GLU A 89 3.80 -3.00 25.39
N ALA A 90 4.41 -3.51 24.32
CA ALA A 90 3.74 -3.70 23.05
C ALA A 90 2.40 -4.40 23.31
N PRO A 91 1.30 -4.03 22.62
CA PRO A 91 0.02 -4.71 22.79
C PRO A 91 0.27 -6.22 22.65
N PRO A 92 -0.29 -7.05 23.55
CA PRO A 92 0.01 -8.47 23.56
C PRO A 92 -0.29 -9.01 22.16
N THR A 93 0.75 -9.51 21.48
CA THR A 93 0.58 -10.25 20.23
C THR A 93 -0.45 -11.33 20.49
N PRO A 94 -1.54 -11.45 19.71
CA PRO A 94 -2.50 -12.54 19.84
C PRO A 94 -1.82 -13.81 19.33
N GLY A 95 -1.02 -14.43 20.19
CA GLY A 95 -0.29 -15.67 19.95
C GLY A 95 -0.66 -16.68 21.02
N HIS A 96 -1.48 -17.65 20.64
CA HIS A 96 -1.63 -19.00 21.18
C HIS A 96 -1.04 -19.25 22.58
N THR A 97 -1.91 -19.25 23.61
CA THR A 97 -1.62 -19.87 24.90
C THR A 97 -1.65 -21.39 24.76
N LEU A 98 -0.48 -22.01 24.53
CA LEU A 98 -0.28 -23.42 24.86
C LEU A 98 -0.24 -23.54 26.39
N SER A 99 -1.35 -23.97 26.99
CA SER A 99 -1.43 -24.35 28.41
C SER A 99 -0.54 -25.58 28.68
N PRO A 100 0.44 -25.50 29.60
CA PRO A 100 1.09 -26.70 30.10
C PRO A 100 0.39 -27.19 31.37
N ASN A 101 -0.07 -28.45 31.29
CA ASN A 101 -0.15 -29.44 32.37
C ASN A 101 -0.93 -29.12 33.66
N LYS A 102 -2.03 -29.88 33.86
CA LYS A 102 -2.45 -30.32 35.19
C LYS A 102 -2.39 -31.86 35.23
N LYS A 103 -1.27 -32.37 35.73
CA LYS A 103 -1.19 -33.69 36.37
C LYS A 103 -1.66 -33.52 37.81
N SER A 104 -2.66 -34.31 38.19
CA SER A 104 -2.83 -35.02 39.48
C SER A 104 -4.10 -35.85 39.38
#